data_AF-A0A9D8PBZ5-F1
#
_entry.id   AF-A0A9D8PBZ5-F1
#
_cell.length_a   1.000
_cell.length_b   1.000
_cell.length_c   1.000
_cell.angle_alpha   90.00
_cell.angle_beta   90.00
_cell.angle_gamma   90.00
#
_symmetry.space_group_name_H-M   'P 1'
#
loop_
_entity.id
_entity.type
_entity.pdbx_description
1 polymer ?
#
loop_
_entity_poly.entity_id
_entity_poly.type
_entity_poly.pdbx_seq_one_letter_code
_entity_poly.pdbx_strand_id
1 'polypeptide(L)'
;MVDAPVLEELPHWVPMPPPQPDVEPIPDEAALNELSNAVLQLSRQSLAEPPAAFNFQPAELQTSNVRRTPHALYDLSYTFLFIPRLPHITLIGDLKTRLEQWLALLADAREWQTQFLSIEPTHIEISLACPPTESPERIIKAILLETSTRVLEDFPRFAAAHSKRPGAFWSPGYYVVAPGRRLSPAEVSAFIEYQRREQNP
;
A
#
# COMPACT_ATOMS: atom_id res chain seq x y z
N MET A 1 62.68 -25.69 54.13
CA MET A 1 61.54 -26.23 54.89
C MET A 1 60.30 -25.77 54.12
N VAL A 2 59.54 -26.74 53.64
CA VAL A 2 58.50 -26.67 52.60
C VAL A 2 57.47 -25.57 52.79
N ASP A 3 57.29 -24.71 51.78
CA ASP A 3 56.06 -23.91 51.61
C ASP A 3 55.21 -24.55 50.51
N ALA A 4 53.95 -24.81 50.84
CA ALA A 4 52.97 -25.51 50.03
C ALA A 4 52.52 -24.67 48.82
N PRO A 5 52.11 -25.29 47.69
CA PRO A 5 51.46 -24.55 46.63
C PRO A 5 50.04 -24.17 47.09
N VAL A 6 49.73 -22.88 46.98
CA VAL A 6 48.39 -22.31 47.14
C VAL A 6 47.47 -22.94 46.07
N LEU A 7 46.34 -23.47 46.52
CA LEU A 7 45.27 -23.98 45.67
C LEU A 7 44.74 -22.85 44.79
N GLU A 8 44.95 -22.96 43.48
CA GLU A 8 44.34 -22.09 42.47
C GLU A 8 42.82 -22.34 42.49
N GLU A 9 42.06 -21.38 43.01
CA GLU A 9 40.60 -21.43 43.00
C GLU A 9 40.08 -21.47 41.56
N LEU A 10 39.24 -22.47 41.26
CA LEU A 10 38.55 -22.61 39.99
C LEU A 10 37.68 -21.35 39.73
N PRO A 11 37.69 -20.78 38.51
CA PRO A 11 36.85 -19.62 38.23
C PRO A 11 35.37 -19.97 38.35
N HIS A 12 34.67 -19.07 39.05
CA HIS A 12 33.25 -19.08 39.33
C HIS A 12 32.43 -19.36 38.07
N TRP A 13 31.51 -20.31 38.16
CA TRP A 13 30.48 -20.59 37.16
C TRP A 13 29.84 -19.29 36.64
N VAL A 14 30.05 -19.00 35.35
CA VAL A 14 29.31 -17.95 34.63
C VAL A 14 28.02 -18.59 34.12
N PRO A 15 26.82 -18.16 34.56
CA PRO A 15 25.58 -18.71 34.03
C PRO A 15 25.50 -18.42 32.53
N MET A 16 25.22 -19.46 31.73
CA MET A 16 24.99 -19.28 30.31
C MET A 16 23.87 -18.26 30.08
N PRO A 17 24.02 -17.34 29.12
CA PRO A 17 22.94 -16.44 28.75
C PRO A 17 21.71 -17.27 28.35
N PRO A 18 20.49 -16.81 28.69
CA PRO A 18 19.28 -17.49 28.27
C PRO A 18 19.30 -17.67 26.74
N PRO A 19 18.76 -18.79 26.22
CA PRO A 19 18.63 -18.96 24.78
C PRO A 19 17.90 -17.73 24.23
N GLN A 20 18.54 -17.04 23.28
CA GLN A 20 17.92 -15.94 22.56
C GLN A 20 16.64 -16.53 21.92
N PRO A 21 15.49 -15.83 21.99
CA PRO A 21 14.30 -16.29 21.29
C PRO A 21 14.65 -16.49 19.82
N ASP A 22 14.15 -17.57 19.22
CA ASP A 22 14.33 -17.85 17.79
C ASP A 22 14.01 -16.57 17.01
N VAL A 23 15.04 -15.94 16.46
CA VAL A 23 14.89 -14.79 15.59
C VAL A 23 14.19 -15.34 14.34
N GLU A 24 12.91 -14.99 14.17
CA GLU A 24 12.18 -15.34 12.95
C GLU A 24 13.03 -14.91 11.74
N PRO A 25 13.17 -15.78 10.72
CA PRO A 25 13.99 -15.45 9.56
C PRO A 25 13.41 -14.20 8.90
N ILE A 26 14.25 -13.17 8.80
CA ILE A 26 14.01 -11.97 7.99
C ILE A 26 13.45 -12.43 6.64
N PRO A 27 12.32 -11.89 6.15
CA PRO A 27 11.74 -12.31 4.88
C PRO A 27 12.82 -12.28 3.78
N ASP A 28 12.99 -13.42 3.11
CA ASP A 28 14.01 -13.62 2.09
C ASP A 28 13.89 -12.52 1.02
N GLU A 29 14.88 -11.63 0.96
CA GLU A 29 14.96 -10.50 0.03
C GLU A 29 14.77 -10.99 -1.42
N ALA A 30 15.20 -12.22 -1.73
CA ALA A 30 14.98 -12.85 -3.02
C ALA A 30 13.48 -13.03 -3.31
N ALA A 31 12.70 -13.51 -2.35
CA ALA A 31 11.26 -13.72 -2.51
C ALA A 31 10.48 -12.40 -2.66
N LEU A 32 10.89 -11.34 -1.96
CA LEU A 32 10.31 -10.00 -2.13
C LEU A 32 10.63 -9.41 -3.51
N ASN A 33 11.86 -9.60 -3.98
CA ASN A 33 12.28 -9.20 -5.32
C ASN A 33 11.52 -9.97 -6.40
N GLU A 34 11.27 -11.27 -6.22
CA GLU A 34 10.45 -12.07 -7.13
C GLU A 34 9.01 -11.55 -7.21
N LEU A 35 8.38 -11.22 -6.08
CA LEU A 35 7.03 -10.63 -6.07
C LEU A 35 6.99 -9.25 -6.73
N SER A 36 7.98 -8.39 -6.45
CA SER A 36 8.12 -7.09 -7.11
C SER A 36 8.24 -7.24 -8.63
N ASN A 37 9.09 -8.16 -9.09
CA ASN A 37 9.25 -8.48 -10.51
C ASN A 37 7.97 -9.04 -11.12
N ALA A 38 7.24 -9.88 -10.40
CA ALA A 38 5.96 -10.43 -10.84
C ALA A 38 4.91 -9.33 -11.03
N VAL A 39 4.79 -8.38 -10.09
CA VAL A 39 3.89 -7.21 -10.22
C VAL A 39 4.23 -6.41 -11.46
N LEU A 40 5.52 -6.11 -11.69
CA LEU A 40 5.97 -5.38 -12.87
C LEU A 40 5.69 -6.14 -14.18
N GLN A 41 5.87 -7.46 -14.18
CA GLN A 41 5.59 -8.29 -15.35
C GLN A 41 4.09 -8.37 -15.66
N LEU A 42 3.25 -8.57 -14.65
CA LEU A 42 1.79 -8.56 -14.79
C LEU A 42 1.28 -7.20 -15.28
N SER A 43 1.88 -6.11 -14.78
CA SER A 43 1.56 -4.76 -15.24
C SER A 43 1.85 -4.58 -16.72
N ARG A 44 2.99 -5.10 -17.20
CA ARG A 44 3.36 -5.10 -18.63
C ARG A 44 2.48 -6.01 -19.47
N GLN A 45 2.13 -7.19 -18.98
CA GLN A 45 1.22 -8.12 -19.67
C GLN A 45 -0.17 -7.51 -19.81
N SER A 46 -0.70 -6.86 -18.77
CA SER A 46 -1.97 -6.14 -18.85
C SER A 46 -1.95 -4.99 -19.85
N LEU A 47 -0.78 -4.39 -20.13
CA LEU A 47 -0.61 -3.39 -21.19
C LEU A 47 -0.47 -4.03 -22.59
N ALA A 48 -0.04 -5.28 -22.68
CA ALA A 48 0.26 -6.00 -23.92
C ALA A 48 -0.89 -6.92 -24.39
N GLU A 49 -1.78 -7.35 -23.50
CA GLU A 49 -2.97 -8.10 -23.88
C GLU A 49 -3.96 -7.18 -24.60
N PRO A 50 -4.26 -7.43 -25.89
CA PRO A 50 -5.35 -6.72 -26.54
C PRO A 50 -6.65 -7.11 -25.81
N PRO A 51 -7.49 -6.15 -25.42
CA PRO A 51 -8.73 -6.45 -24.71
C PRO A 51 -9.54 -7.47 -25.52
N ALA A 52 -9.91 -8.58 -24.87
CA ALA A 52 -10.66 -9.69 -25.48
C ALA A 52 -11.81 -9.15 -26.34
N ALA A 53 -11.69 -9.30 -27.67
CA ALA A 53 -12.62 -8.82 -28.69
C ALA A 53 -13.32 -7.49 -28.32
N PHE A 54 -12.54 -6.48 -27.90
CA PHE A 54 -13.03 -5.11 -27.96
C PHE A 54 -13.16 -4.76 -29.43
N ASN A 55 -14.34 -4.33 -29.87
CA ASN A 55 -14.50 -3.71 -31.19
C ASN A 55 -13.49 -2.57 -31.28
N PHE A 56 -12.34 -2.82 -31.90
CA PHE A 56 -11.42 -1.78 -32.30
C PHE A 56 -12.04 -1.13 -33.54
N GLN A 57 -13.07 -0.33 -33.32
CA GLN A 57 -13.16 0.88 -34.10
C GLN A 57 -11.84 1.60 -33.83
N PRO A 58 -11.09 2.07 -34.85
CA PRO A 58 -10.08 3.08 -34.58
C PRO A 58 -10.88 4.15 -33.84
N ALA A 59 -10.65 4.27 -32.52
CA ALA A 59 -11.20 5.37 -31.79
C ALA A 59 -10.68 6.57 -32.58
N GLU A 60 -11.56 7.28 -33.29
CA GLU A 60 -11.36 8.71 -33.50
C GLU A 60 -10.75 9.16 -32.19
N LEU A 61 -9.47 9.58 -32.19
CA LEU A 61 -8.73 10.02 -31.01
C LEU A 61 -9.75 10.49 -30.01
N GLN A 62 -10.18 9.62 -29.07
CA GLN A 62 -11.30 9.98 -28.22
C GLN A 62 -10.63 11.00 -27.38
N THR A 63 -10.80 12.27 -27.75
CA THR A 63 -9.98 13.39 -27.33
C THR A 63 -9.96 13.28 -25.84
N SER A 64 -8.90 12.66 -25.30
CA SER A 64 -8.74 12.51 -23.88
C SER A 64 -8.73 13.95 -23.45
N ASN A 65 -9.75 14.35 -22.67
CA ASN A 65 -10.05 15.77 -22.43
C ASN A 65 -8.75 16.47 -22.06
N VAL A 66 -8.10 17.13 -23.03
CA VAL A 66 -6.74 17.62 -22.85
C VAL A 66 -6.90 18.75 -21.87
N ARG A 67 -6.53 18.47 -20.61
CA ARG A 67 -6.73 19.42 -19.54
C ARG A 67 -5.63 20.46 -19.63
N ARG A 68 -5.94 21.65 -19.14
CA ARG A 68 -5.03 22.79 -19.18
C ARG A 68 -4.90 23.44 -17.82
N THR A 69 -3.67 23.77 -17.47
CA THR A 69 -3.34 24.79 -16.47
C THR A 69 -2.86 26.04 -17.22
N PRO A 70 -2.60 27.18 -16.54
CA PRO A 70 -2.01 28.35 -17.19
C PRO A 70 -0.68 28.07 -17.91
N HIS A 71 0.04 27.01 -17.54
CA HIS A 71 1.39 26.72 -18.03
C HIS A 71 1.58 25.33 -18.65
N ALA A 72 0.54 24.48 -18.72
CA ALA A 72 0.67 23.13 -19.25
C ALA A 72 -0.64 22.58 -19.85
N LEU A 73 -0.52 21.83 -20.94
CA LEU A 73 -1.52 20.88 -21.41
C LEU A 73 -1.15 19.49 -20.91
N TYR A 74 -2.11 18.72 -20.42
CA TYR A 74 -1.83 17.42 -19.84
C TYR A 74 -2.98 16.44 -20.01
N ASP A 75 -2.60 15.17 -20.17
CA ASP A 75 -3.44 14.01 -20.00
C ASP A 75 -2.73 13.09 -19.00
N LEU A 76 -3.07 13.27 -17.72
CA LEU A 76 -2.39 12.64 -16.61
C LEU A 76 -3.41 11.98 -15.69
N SER A 77 -3.26 10.69 -15.49
CA SER A 77 -4.03 9.91 -14.54
C SER A 77 -3.15 8.88 -13.85
N TYR A 78 -3.54 8.53 -12.63
CA TYR A 78 -2.90 7.56 -11.77
C TYR A 78 -3.93 6.63 -11.18
N THR A 79 -3.65 5.32 -11.20
CA THR A 79 -4.39 4.35 -10.38
C THR A 79 -3.56 3.98 -9.18
N PHE A 80 -4.13 4.11 -7.98
CA PHE A 80 -3.51 3.71 -6.73
C PHE A 80 -4.21 2.48 -6.16
N LEU A 81 -3.42 1.56 -5.59
CA LEU A 81 -3.88 0.43 -4.81
C LEU A 81 -3.21 0.45 -3.44
N PHE A 82 -4.01 0.35 -2.39
CA PHE A 82 -3.52 0.36 -1.01
C PHE A 82 -4.44 -0.47 -0.10
N ILE A 83 -3.89 -0.90 1.04
CA ILE A 83 -4.56 -1.85 1.94
C ILE A 83 -4.54 -1.39 3.40
N PRO A 84 -5.51 -1.82 4.22
CA PRO A 84 -5.47 -1.60 5.67
C PRO A 84 -4.21 -2.19 6.28
N ARG A 85 -3.66 -1.53 7.30
CA ARG A 85 -2.44 -1.99 7.98
C ARG A 85 -2.63 -3.36 8.61
N LEU A 86 -3.77 -3.60 9.25
CA LEU A 86 -4.06 -4.82 9.98
C LEU A 86 -4.87 -5.78 9.09
N PRO A 87 -4.48 -7.07 8.98
CA PRO A 87 -5.10 -8.01 8.04
C PRO A 87 -6.53 -8.43 8.43
N HIS A 88 -6.91 -8.28 9.70
CA HIS A 88 -8.26 -8.61 10.18
C HIS A 88 -9.28 -7.48 9.97
N ILE A 89 -8.85 -6.30 9.51
CA ILE A 89 -9.74 -5.19 9.22
C ILE A 89 -10.33 -5.39 7.82
N THR A 90 -11.66 -5.34 7.74
CA THR A 90 -12.41 -5.43 6.49
C THR A 90 -13.12 -4.12 6.16
N LEU A 91 -13.02 -3.68 4.90
CA LEU A 91 -13.59 -2.43 4.39
C LEU A 91 -15.04 -2.63 3.92
N ILE A 92 -15.94 -2.92 4.86
CA ILE A 92 -17.33 -3.28 4.56
C ILE A 92 -18.35 -2.45 5.36
N GLY A 93 -19.61 -2.52 4.97
CA GLY A 93 -20.73 -1.83 5.63
C GLY A 93 -20.52 -0.32 5.70
N ASP A 94 -20.82 0.27 6.86
CA ASP A 94 -20.74 1.72 7.08
C ASP A 94 -19.34 2.30 6.79
N LEU A 95 -18.27 1.53 7.03
CA LEU A 95 -16.91 1.98 6.75
C LEU A 95 -16.72 2.21 5.25
N LYS A 96 -17.19 1.30 4.40
CA LYS A 96 -17.13 1.45 2.94
C LYS A 96 -17.86 2.70 2.48
N THR A 97 -19.10 2.88 2.93
CA THR A 97 -19.92 4.05 2.57
C THR A 97 -19.26 5.37 3.00
N ARG A 98 -18.65 5.42 4.19
CA ARG A 98 -17.91 6.60 4.65
C ARG A 98 -16.67 6.86 3.80
N LEU A 99 -15.90 5.82 3.48
CA LEU A 99 -14.70 5.95 2.64
C LEU A 99 -15.05 6.48 1.23
N GLU A 100 -16.13 5.98 0.62
CA GLU A 100 -16.61 6.51 -0.67
C GLU A 100 -16.92 8.01 -0.60
N GLN A 101 -17.62 8.45 0.44
CA GLN A 101 -17.94 9.86 0.67
C GLN A 101 -16.68 10.71 0.87
N TRP A 102 -15.76 10.27 1.73
CA TRP A 102 -14.56 11.03 2.06
C TRP A 102 -13.60 11.13 0.89
N LEU A 103 -13.45 10.05 0.10
CA LEU A 103 -12.60 10.06 -1.09
C LEU A 103 -13.18 10.99 -2.17
N ALA A 104 -14.50 10.99 -2.36
CA ALA A 104 -15.16 11.93 -3.27
C ALA A 104 -14.95 13.38 -2.82
N LEU A 105 -15.21 13.70 -1.55
CA LEU A 105 -15.02 15.04 -0.99
C LEU A 105 -13.56 15.51 -1.09
N LEU A 106 -12.60 14.61 -0.84
CA LEU A 106 -11.18 14.91 -0.96
C LEU A 106 -10.77 15.20 -2.40
N ALA A 107 -11.27 14.39 -3.35
CA ALA A 107 -11.02 14.60 -4.77
C ALA A 107 -11.58 15.95 -5.24
N ASP A 108 -12.83 16.26 -4.89
CA ASP A 108 -13.46 17.53 -5.23
C ASP A 108 -12.69 18.73 -4.64
N ALA A 109 -12.30 18.66 -3.37
CA ALA A 109 -11.56 19.72 -2.70
C ALA A 109 -10.15 19.96 -3.26
N ARG A 110 -9.60 19.00 -3.99
CA ARG A 110 -8.26 19.05 -4.60
C ARG A 110 -8.30 19.21 -6.12
N GLU A 111 -9.49 19.42 -6.70
CA GLU A 111 -9.71 19.46 -8.16
C GLU A 111 -9.19 18.20 -8.87
N TRP A 112 -9.24 17.06 -8.18
CA TRP A 112 -8.95 15.75 -8.78
C TRP A 112 -10.23 15.19 -9.37
N GLN A 113 -10.12 14.65 -10.58
CA GLN A 113 -11.25 13.99 -11.22
C GLN A 113 -11.19 12.48 -10.95
N THR A 114 -12.12 11.97 -10.16
CA THR A 114 -12.27 10.52 -9.94
C THR A 114 -12.77 9.86 -11.22
N GLN A 115 -11.92 9.04 -11.84
CA GLN A 115 -12.27 8.24 -13.01
C GLN A 115 -12.91 6.92 -12.59
N PHE A 116 -12.41 6.34 -11.50
CA PHE A 116 -12.90 5.09 -10.95
C PHE A 116 -12.54 4.96 -9.47
N LEU A 117 -13.41 4.32 -8.69
CA LEU A 117 -13.16 3.92 -7.31
C LEU A 117 -13.76 2.53 -7.09
N SER A 118 -12.95 1.60 -6.57
CA SER A 118 -13.40 0.34 -6.01
C SER A 118 -12.93 0.20 -4.57
N ILE A 119 -13.86 -0.13 -3.69
CA ILE A 119 -13.56 -0.50 -2.31
C ILE A 119 -13.99 -1.95 -2.12
N GLU A 120 -12.99 -2.81 -2.05
CA GLU A 120 -13.11 -4.23 -1.77
C GLU A 120 -12.79 -4.49 -0.29
N PRO A 121 -13.24 -5.62 0.29
CA PRO A 121 -13.03 -5.88 1.72
C PRO A 121 -11.57 -5.78 2.18
N THR A 122 -10.60 -6.07 1.31
CA THR A 122 -9.17 -6.11 1.63
C THR A 122 -8.36 -4.92 1.13
N HIS A 123 -8.88 -4.14 0.17
CA HIS A 123 -8.10 -3.11 -0.53
C HIS A 123 -8.98 -2.03 -1.16
N ILE A 124 -8.36 -0.90 -1.49
CA ILE A 124 -8.97 0.16 -2.30
C ILE A 124 -8.17 0.34 -3.57
N GLU A 125 -8.87 0.40 -4.70
CA GLU A 125 -8.35 0.84 -5.99
C GLU A 125 -9.01 2.15 -6.38
N ILE A 126 -8.23 3.21 -6.64
CA ILE A 126 -8.76 4.51 -7.06
C ILE A 126 -7.97 5.06 -8.24
N SER A 127 -8.67 5.39 -9.33
CA SER A 127 -8.10 6.05 -10.49
C SER A 127 -8.48 7.53 -10.48
N LEU A 128 -7.47 8.38 -10.41
CA LEU A 128 -7.60 9.83 -10.34
C LEU A 128 -6.90 10.48 -11.51
N ALA A 129 -7.56 11.48 -12.06
CA ALA A 129 -7.00 12.34 -13.09
C ALA A 129 -6.66 13.69 -12.45
N CYS A 130 -5.38 14.05 -12.40
CA CYS A 130 -4.88 15.13 -11.54
C CYS A 130 -4.02 16.13 -12.33
N PRO A 131 -3.96 17.40 -11.88
CA PRO A 131 -3.01 18.38 -12.42
C PRO A 131 -1.55 17.93 -12.28
N PRO A 132 -0.64 18.34 -13.18
CA PRO A 132 0.78 17.95 -13.12
C PRO A 132 1.53 18.50 -11.89
N THR A 133 0.93 19.45 -11.17
CA THR A 133 1.45 19.97 -9.89
C THR A 133 1.27 18.99 -8.74
N GLU A 134 0.38 18.00 -8.88
CA GLU A 134 0.09 16.99 -7.87
C GLU A 134 0.87 15.71 -8.21
N SER A 135 1.98 15.48 -7.50
CA SER A 135 2.77 14.26 -7.66
C SER A 135 2.03 13.04 -7.11
N PRO A 136 2.31 11.83 -7.62
CA PRO A 136 1.70 10.61 -7.11
C PRO A 136 1.82 10.43 -5.60
N GLU A 137 3.00 10.74 -5.04
CA GLU A 137 3.27 10.65 -3.62
C GLU A 137 2.43 11.65 -2.81
N ARG A 138 2.24 12.87 -3.31
CA ARG A 138 1.42 13.89 -2.64
C ARG A 138 -0.06 13.49 -2.61
N ILE A 139 -0.55 12.92 -3.70
CA ILE A 139 -1.93 12.41 -3.82
C ILE A 139 -2.17 11.30 -2.79
N ILE A 140 -1.37 10.24 -2.83
CA ILE A 140 -1.58 9.09 -1.94
C ILE A 140 -1.39 9.45 -0.47
N LYS A 141 -0.40 10.29 -0.12
CA LYS A 141 -0.22 10.75 1.26
C LYS A 141 -1.44 11.49 1.79
N ALA A 142 -2.02 12.37 0.98
CA ALA A 142 -3.23 13.09 1.36
C ALA A 142 -4.41 12.12 1.55
N ILE A 143 -4.59 11.15 0.65
CA ILE A 143 -5.63 10.12 0.76
C ILE A 143 -5.46 9.34 2.07
N LEU A 144 -4.29 8.76 2.31
CA LEU A 144 -4.05 7.90 3.46
C LEU A 144 -4.17 8.65 4.79
N LEU A 145 -3.66 9.88 4.87
CA LEU A 145 -3.71 10.71 6.08
C LEU A 145 -5.15 11.11 6.43
N GLU A 146 -5.87 11.69 5.46
CA GLU A 146 -7.22 12.20 5.68
C GLU A 146 -8.18 11.06 6.07
N THR A 147 -8.12 9.96 5.34
CA THR A 147 -8.98 8.80 5.62
C THR A 147 -8.56 8.09 6.91
N SER A 148 -7.27 7.98 7.25
CA SER A 148 -6.87 7.41 8.55
C SER A 148 -7.43 8.21 9.72
N THR A 149 -7.33 9.54 9.64
CA THR A 149 -7.81 10.45 10.69
C THR A 149 -9.31 10.24 10.91
N ARG A 150 -10.10 10.34 9.84
CA ARG A 150 -11.55 10.17 9.91
C ARG A 150 -11.98 8.77 10.34
N VAL A 151 -11.32 7.71 9.87
CA VAL A 151 -11.64 6.34 10.28
C VAL A 151 -11.42 6.17 11.79
N LEU A 152 -10.32 6.67 12.33
CA LEU A 152 -9.98 6.48 13.73
C LEU A 152 -10.85 7.36 14.66
N GLU A 153 -11.37 8.47 14.16
CA GLU A 153 -12.35 9.32 14.87
C GLU A 153 -13.76 8.72 14.87
N ASP A 154 -14.27 8.33 13.70
CA ASP A 154 -15.67 7.88 13.54
C ASP A 154 -15.89 6.42 13.98
N PHE A 155 -14.83 5.61 14.03
CA PHE A 155 -14.92 4.19 14.36
C PHE A 155 -13.96 3.80 15.50
N PRO A 156 -14.34 4.04 16.77
CA PRO A 156 -13.49 3.78 17.94
C PRO A 156 -12.96 2.34 18.04
N ARG A 157 -13.69 1.36 17.48
CA ARG A 157 -13.26 -0.05 17.37
C ARG A 157 -11.92 -0.21 16.62
N PHE A 158 -11.66 0.62 15.61
CA PHE A 158 -10.39 0.61 14.88
C PHE A 158 -9.31 1.38 15.63
N ALA A 159 -9.64 2.47 16.31
CA ALA A 159 -8.70 3.17 17.18
C ALA A 159 -8.10 2.24 18.26
N ALA A 160 -8.93 1.40 18.89
CA ALA A 160 -8.48 0.41 19.87
C ALA A 160 -7.50 -0.62 19.27
N ALA A 161 -7.80 -1.14 18.07
CA ALA A 161 -6.95 -2.10 17.37
C ALA A 161 -5.58 -1.50 16.96
N HIS A 162 -5.51 -0.19 16.77
CA HIS A 162 -4.29 0.55 16.41
C HIS A 162 -3.56 1.18 17.59
N SER A 163 -3.88 0.81 18.83
CA SER A 163 -3.26 1.35 20.07
C SER A 163 -1.73 1.32 20.09
N LYS A 164 -1.09 0.32 19.44
CA LYS A 164 0.38 0.22 19.33
C LYS A 164 1.01 1.25 18.37
N ARG A 165 0.27 1.75 17.39
CA ARG A 165 0.68 2.82 16.46
C ARG A 165 -0.52 3.69 16.13
N PRO A 166 -0.86 4.65 17.03
CA PRO A 166 -1.99 5.54 16.84
C PRO A 166 -1.83 6.36 15.54
N GLY A 167 -2.94 6.63 14.86
CA GLY A 167 -2.97 7.53 13.69
C GLY A 167 -2.70 6.88 12.33
N ALA A 168 -2.25 5.62 12.27
CA ALA A 168 -1.96 4.93 11.00
C ALA A 168 -2.92 3.76 10.74
N PHE A 169 -4.05 4.03 10.06
CA PHE A 169 -5.02 3.00 9.68
C PHE A 169 -4.53 2.14 8.50
N TRP A 170 -3.87 2.77 7.52
CA TRP A 170 -3.38 2.12 6.31
C TRP A 170 -1.97 1.56 6.43
N SER A 171 -1.66 0.59 5.56
CA SER A 171 -0.29 0.21 5.26
C SER A 171 0.54 1.41 4.77
N PRO A 172 1.83 1.51 5.10
CA PRO A 172 2.68 2.56 4.56
C PRO A 172 2.95 2.43 3.05
N GLY A 173 2.99 1.20 2.52
CA GLY A 173 3.22 0.98 1.08
C GLY A 173 1.93 0.96 0.26
N TYR A 174 2.08 1.34 -1.01
CA TYR A 174 1.02 1.47 -2.02
C TYR A 174 1.59 1.08 -3.39
N TYR A 175 0.71 0.66 -4.30
CA TYR A 175 1.03 0.43 -5.72
C TYR A 175 0.41 1.52 -6.57
N VAL A 176 1.14 2.00 -7.59
CA VAL A 176 0.69 3.08 -8.48
C VAL A 176 1.02 2.76 -9.93
N VAL A 177 0.07 3.03 -10.83
CA VAL A 177 0.23 2.85 -12.29
C VAL A 177 -0.15 4.13 -13.02
N ALA A 178 0.63 4.48 -14.05
CA ALA A 178 0.39 5.60 -14.97
C ALA A 178 0.59 5.14 -16.43
N PRO A 179 -0.27 5.53 -17.39
CA PRO A 179 -1.55 6.20 -17.16
C PRO A 179 -2.50 5.32 -16.34
N GLY A 180 -3.37 5.95 -15.57
CA GLY A 180 -4.34 5.26 -14.73
C GLY A 180 -5.22 4.32 -15.56
N ARG A 181 -5.25 3.05 -15.15
CA ARG A 181 -6.10 1.98 -15.70
C ARG A 181 -6.63 1.11 -14.58
N ARG A 182 -7.61 0.27 -14.87
CA ARG A 182 -8.02 -0.76 -13.91
C ARG A 182 -6.90 -1.79 -13.73
N LEU A 183 -6.71 -2.23 -12.49
CA LEU A 183 -5.75 -3.26 -12.15
C LEU A 183 -6.36 -4.65 -12.38
N SER A 184 -5.53 -5.57 -12.86
CA SER A 184 -5.97 -6.97 -12.98
C SER A 184 -6.03 -7.63 -11.59
N PRO A 185 -6.88 -8.67 -11.40
CA PRO A 185 -6.92 -9.42 -10.14
C PRO A 185 -5.56 -10.01 -9.74
N ALA A 186 -4.72 -10.36 -10.73
CA ALA A 186 -3.37 -10.88 -10.50
C ALA A 186 -2.44 -9.79 -9.92
N GLU A 187 -2.46 -8.57 -10.47
CA GLU A 187 -1.69 -7.43 -9.93
C GLU A 187 -2.10 -7.10 -8.51
N VAL A 188 -3.41 -7.06 -8.25
CA VAL A 188 -3.95 -6.79 -6.92
C VAL A 188 -3.49 -7.86 -5.93
N SER A 189 -3.63 -9.14 -6.28
CA SER A 189 -3.26 -10.25 -5.40
C SER A 189 -1.76 -10.25 -5.10
N ALA A 190 -0.92 -10.06 -6.12
CA ALA A 190 0.54 -10.03 -5.97
C ALA A 190 1.00 -8.85 -5.10
N PHE A 191 0.40 -7.67 -5.26
CA PHE A 191 0.72 -6.52 -4.42
C PHE A 191 0.28 -6.72 -2.96
N ILE A 192 -0.92 -7.27 -2.72
CA ILE A 192 -1.39 -7.57 -1.36
C ILE A 192 -0.41 -8.53 -0.68
N GLU A 193 0.01 -9.59 -1.35
CA GLU A 193 0.97 -10.55 -0.82
C GLU A 193 2.32 -9.89 -0.50
N TYR A 194 2.88 -9.15 -1.45
CA TYR A 194 4.12 -8.38 -1.26
C TYR A 194 4.03 -7.48 -0.02
N GLN A 195 2.97 -6.68 0.07
CA GLN A 195 2.80 -5.72 1.15
C GLN A 195 2.62 -6.38 2.52
N ARG A 196 1.98 -7.56 2.59
CA ARG A 196 1.81 -8.31 3.83
C ARG A 196 3.12 -8.91 4.32
N ARG A 197 3.98 -9.38 3.41
CA ARG A 197 5.33 -9.86 3.76
C ARG A 197 6.22 -8.72 4.30
N GLU A 198 6.19 -7.55 3.64
CA GLU A 198 6.90 -6.35 4.11
C GLU A 198 6.48 -5.87 5.52
N GLN A 199 5.23 -6.11 5.92
CA GLN A 199 4.71 -5.69 7.22
C GLN A 199 5.04 -6.64 8.36
N ASN A 200 5.40 -7.88 8.05
CA ASN A 200 5.76 -8.92 9.01
C ASN A 200 7.24 -9.31 8.83
N PRO A 201 8.17 -8.39 9.12
CA PRO A 201 9.61 -8.63 9.00
C PRO A 201 10.12 -9.61 10.05
#